data_AF-A0A7N5K360-F1
#
_entry.id   AF-A0A7N5K360-F1
#
_cell.length_a   1.000
_cell.length_b   1.000
_cell.length_c   1.000
_cell.angle_alpha   90.00
_cell.angle_beta   90.00
_cell.angle_gamma   90.00
#
_symmetry.space_group_name_H-M   'P 1'
#
loop_
_entity.id
_entity.type
_entity.pdbx_description
1 polymer ?
#
loop_
_entity_poly.entity_id
_entity_poly.type
_entity_poly.pdbx_seq_one_letter_code
_entity_poly.pdbx_strand_id
1 'polypeptide(L)' 'MADPWQECMDYAVTLARQAGEVVREAIKNEMNVMIKSSPADLVTATDQKIEKMLISSIKGKYPSHRYFLF' A
#
# COMPACT_ATOMS: atom_id res chain seq x y z
N MET A 1 -4.24 5.60 30.42
CA MET A 1 -4.52 6.54 29.32
C MET A 1 -4.63 5.69 28.06
N ALA A 2 -5.63 5.93 27.20
CA ALA A 2 -5.74 5.21 25.94
C ALA A 2 -4.58 5.65 25.02
N ASP A 3 -4.03 4.70 24.25
CA ASP A 3 -2.98 5.00 23.27
C ASP A 3 -3.57 5.87 22.15
N PRO A 4 -3.07 7.10 21.93
CA PRO A 4 -3.57 7.98 20.87
C PRO A 4 -3.37 7.43 19.45
N TRP A 5 -2.51 6.41 19.27
CA TRP A 5 -2.22 5.80 17.97
C TRP A 5 -3.00 4.52 17.70
N GLN A 6 -3.77 4.01 18.66
CA GLN A 6 -4.51 2.76 18.50
C GLN A 6 -5.45 2.83 17.29
N GLU A 7 -6.16 3.95 17.11
CA GLU A 7 -7.06 4.12 15.97
C GLU A 7 -6.31 4.14 14.63
N CYS A 8 -5.12 4.73 14.60
CA CYS A 8 -4.27 4.74 13.40
C CYS A 8 -3.82 3.32 13.06
N MET A 9 -3.45 2.53 14.08
CA MET A 9 -3.04 1.13 13.92
C MET A 9 -4.20 0.26 13.43
N ASP A 10 -5.38 0.38 14.04
CA ASP A 10 -6.55 -0.42 13.65
C ASP A 10 -6.99 -0.13 12.20
N TYR A 11 -6.89 1.14 11.80
CA TYR A 11 -7.12 1.55 10.41
C TYR A 11 -6.04 1.00 9.47
N ALA A 12 -4.77 1.08 9.85
CA ALA A 12 -3.65 0.54 9.07
C ALA A 12 -3.77 -0.97 8.87
N VAL A 13 -4.17 -1.72 9.90
CA VAL A 13 -4.42 -3.18 9.80
C VAL A 13 -5.55 -3.49 8.81
N THR A 14 -6.60 -2.66 8.79
CA THR A 14 -7.70 -2.81 7.83
C THR A 14 -7.22 -2.57 6.39
N LEU A 15 -6.46 -1.50 6.17
CA LEU A 15 -5.88 -1.18 4.86
C LEU A 15 -4.88 -2.25 4.40
N ALA A 16 -4.06 -2.78 5.31
CA ALA A 16 -3.10 -3.84 5.01
C ALA A 16 -3.80 -5.12 4.54
N ARG A 17 -4.93 -5.47 5.15
CA ARG A 17 -5.75 -6.62 4.71
C ARG A 17 -6.30 -6.42 3.30
N GLN A 18 -6.85 -5.23 3.01
CA GLN A 18 -7.35 -4.88 1.67
C GLN A 18 -6.24 -4.92 0.62
N ALA A 19 -5.06 -4.36 0.93
CA ALA A 19 -3.90 -4.44 0.06
C ALA A 19 -3.49 -5.90 -0.21
N GLY A 20 -3.49 -6.75 0.83
CA GLY A 20 -3.20 -8.19 0.70
C GLY A 20 -4.18 -8.93 -0.23
N GLU A 21 -5.46 -8.55 -0.23
CA GLU A 21 -6.44 -9.10 -1.18
C GLU A 21 -6.10 -8.71 -2.63
N VAL A 22 -5.73 -7.45 -2.86
CA VAL A 22 -5.29 -6.96 -4.19
C VAL A 22 -4.03 -7.68 -4.66
N VAL A 23 -3.04 -7.89 -3.77
CA VAL A 23 -1.84 -8.69 -4.09
C VAL A 23 -2.23 -10.11 -4.47
N ARG A 24 -3.10 -10.75 -3.68
CA ARG A 24 -3.52 -12.14 -3.90
C ARG A 24 -4.26 -12.32 -5.23
N GLU A 25 -5.07 -11.35 -5.62
CA GLU A 25 -5.73 -11.34 -6.92
C GLU A 25 -4.73 -11.14 -8.05
N ALA A 26 -3.80 -10.20 -7.89
CA ALA A 26 -2.78 -9.92 -8.89
C ALA A 26 -1.84 -11.10 -9.18
N ILE A 27 -1.47 -11.88 -8.17
CA ILE A 27 -0.62 -13.08 -8.33
C ILE A 27 -1.31 -14.17 -9.18
N LYS A 28 -2.65 -14.22 -9.18
CA LYS A 28 -3.41 -15.21 -9.95
C LYS A 28 -3.56 -14.83 -11.43
N ASN A 29 -3.32 -13.57 -11.77
CA ASN A 29 -3.43 -13.03 -13.13
C ASN A 29 -2.03 -12.88 -13.74
N GLU A 30 -1.93 -12.71 -15.06
CA GLU A 30 -0.66 -12.36 -15.70
C GLU A 30 -0.10 -11.06 -15.10
N MET A 31 1.09 -11.15 -14.50
CA MET A 31 1.75 -10.01 -13.87
C MET A 31 2.60 -9.27 -14.91
N ASN A 32 2.26 -8.02 -15.19
CA ASN A 32 3.15 -7.11 -15.92
C ASN A 32 4.32 -6.71 -15.01
N VAL A 33 5.44 -7.41 -15.18
CA VAL A 33 6.70 -7.16 -14.47
C VAL A 33 7.46 -6.06 -15.21
N MET A 34 7.72 -4.95 -14.52
CA MET A 34 8.59 -3.87 -15.00
C MET A 34 9.92 -3.90 -14.23
N ILE A 35 11.00 -3.54 -14.91
CA ILE A 35 12.32 -3.40 -14.30
C ILE A 35 12.48 -1.92 -13.90
N LYS A 36 12.79 -1.65 -12.64
CA LYS A 36 13.07 -0.29 -12.12
C LYS A 36 14.51 0.11 -12.48
N SER A 37 15.47 -0.06 -11.57
CA SER A 37 16.84 0.48 -11.71
C SER A 37 17.88 -0.56 -12.12
N SER A 38 17.59 -1.84 -11.88
CA SER A 38 18.47 -2.97 -12.18
C SER A 38 17.65 -4.20 -12.54
N PRO A 39 18.20 -5.20 -13.25
CA PRO A 39 17.47 -6.41 -13.63
C PRO A 39 16.84 -7.21 -12.48
N ALA A 40 17.30 -6.99 -11.24
CA ALA A 40 16.76 -7.61 -10.03
C ALA A 40 15.76 -6.69 -9.27
N ASP A 41 15.70 -5.42 -9.62
CA ASP A 41 14.79 -4.42 -9.04
C ASP A 41 13.50 -4.41 -9.87
N LEU A 42 12.57 -5.28 -9.50
CA LEU A 42 11.31 -5.45 -10.20
C LEU A 42 10.21 -4.67 -9.48
N VAL A 43 9.35 -4.03 -10.26
CA VAL A 43 8.10 -3.43 -9.78
C VAL A 43 6.98 -3.88 -10.69
N THR A 44 5.80 -4.12 -10.12
CA THR A 44 4.62 -4.46 -10.90
C THR A 44 3.64 -3.30 -10.89
N ALA A 45 2.70 -3.32 -11.84
CA ALA A 45 1.58 -2.36 -11.82
C ALA A 45 0.76 -2.46 -10.52
N THR A 46 0.77 -3.64 -9.88
CA THR A 46 0.09 -3.91 -8.61
C THR A 46 0.71 -3.11 -7.46
N ASP A 47 2.04 -3.05 -7.38
CA ASP A 47 2.74 -2.29 -6.33
C ASP A 47 2.36 -0.79 -6.39
N GLN A 48 2.40 -0.21 -7.59
CA GLN A 48 2.00 1.19 -7.80
C GLN A 48 0.52 1.45 -7.48
N LYS A 49 -0.35 0.48 -7.78
CA LYS A 49 -1.79 0.57 -7.47
C LYS A 49 -2.03 0.55 -5.96
N ILE A 50 -1.36 -0.35 -5.25
CA ILE A 50 -1.49 -0.50 -3.80
C ILE A 50 -0.99 0.75 -3.09
N GLU A 51 0.18 1.28 -3.48
CA GLU A 51 0.74 2.48 -2.86
C GLU A 51 -0.20 3.70 -3.01
N LYS A 52 -0.72 3.93 -4.23
CA LYS A 52 -1.71 4.99 -4.48
C LYS A 52 -2.97 4.81 -3.64
N MET A 53 -3.48 3.59 -3.55
CA MET A 53 -4.65 3.27 -2.73
C MET A 53 -4.38 3.59 -1.25
N LEU A 54 -3.27 3.08 -0.68
CA LEU A 54 -2.92 3.30 0.72
C LEU A 54 -2.76 4.79 1.03
N ILE A 55 -2.01 5.53 0.21
CA ILE A 55 -1.79 6.96 0.44
C ILE A 55 -3.09 7.74 0.32
N SER A 56 -3.93 7.44 -0.67
CA SER A 56 -5.24 8.11 -0.81
C SER A 56 -6.14 7.87 0.41
N SER A 57 -6.19 6.64 0.91
CA SER A 57 -7.00 6.26 2.07
C SER A 57 -6.49 6.86 3.38
N ILE A 58 -5.17 6.90 3.59
CA ILE A 58 -4.59 7.49 4.79
C ILE A 58 -4.68 9.02 4.71
N LYS A 59 -4.45 9.65 3.55
CA LYS A 59 -4.59 11.10 3.37
C LYS A 59 -6.03 11.57 3.55
N GLY A 60 -7.01 10.76 3.16
CA GLY A 60 -8.42 11.06 3.41
C GLY A 60 -8.78 11.10 4.89
N LYS A 61 -8.21 10.19 5.70
CA LYS A 61 -8.48 10.11 7.14
C LYS A 61 -7.56 11.01 8.00
N TYR A 62 -6.31 11.16 7.58
CA TYR A 62 -5.24 11.87 8.29
C TYR A 62 -4.50 12.83 7.33
N PRO A 63 -5.12 13.97 6.98
CA PRO A 63 -4.58 14.89 5.98
C PRO A 63 -3.28 15.59 6.41
N SER A 64 -2.99 15.66 7.71
CA SER A 64 -1.76 16.26 8.26
C SER A 64 -0.58 15.29 8.33
N HIS A 65 -0.81 13.99 8.13
CA HIS A 65 0.25 12.98 8.17
C HIS A 65 1.15 13.08 6.93
N ARG A 66 2.42 12.76 7.09
CA ARG A 66 3.42 12.76 6.02
C ARG A 66 3.65 11.34 5.51
N TYR A 67 4.00 11.23 4.24
CA TYR A 67 4.21 9.99 3.53
C TYR A 67 5.60 10.01 2.87
N PHE A 68 6.21 8.84 2.74
CA PHE A 68 7.45 8.66 2.01
C PHE A 68 7.19 7.78 0.78
N LEU A 69 7.77 8.16 -0.36
CA LEU A 69 7.64 7.49 -1.66
C LEU A 69 9.04 7.14 -2.18
N PHE A 70 9.19 5.96 -2.82
CA PHE A 70 10.46 5.42 -3.33
C PHE A 70 10.44 5.05 -4.82
#